data_AF-A0A846M4U2-F1
#
_entry.id   AF-A0A846M4U2-F1
#
_cell.length_a   1.000
_cell.length_b   1.000
_cell.length_c   1.000
_cell.angle_alpha   90.00
_cell.angle_beta   90.00
_cell.angle_gamma   90.00
#
_symmetry.space_group_name_H-M   'P 1'
#
loop_
_entity.id
_entity.type
_entity.pdbx_description
1 polymer ?
#
loop_
_entity_poly.entity_id
_entity_poly.type
_entity_poly.pdbx_seq_one_letter_code
_entity_poly.pdbx_strand_id
1 'polypeptide(L)'
;MNQLSAETIAIVKATAPALRQHGVAITTAMYARLFQDASIKDMFDQAAQASGEQPKRLAAAILGYAENIDKLQALGGAVERMVQRHVETGVKPEHYPKVAEALLPAIRDVLGEDIATDAVLEAWGKAYWFLADILIGKEAQAYEDAEAA
;
A
#
# COMPACT_ATOMS: atom_id res chain seq x y z
N MET A 1 -10.77 -12.98 10.27
CA MET A 1 -9.60 -12.22 9.80
C MET A 1 -8.37 -13.06 10.05
N ASN A 2 -7.65 -13.46 9.00
CA ASN A 2 -6.42 -14.22 9.18
C ASN A 2 -5.33 -13.28 9.69
N GLN A 3 -4.85 -13.54 10.90
CA GLN A 3 -3.76 -12.79 11.51
C GLN A 3 -2.45 -13.09 10.78
N LEU A 4 -1.59 -12.08 10.61
CA LEU A 4 -0.24 -12.29 10.05
C LEU A 4 0.59 -13.20 10.97
N SER A 5 1.40 -14.09 10.38
CA SER A 5 2.30 -14.94 11.16
C SER A 5 3.39 -14.11 11.82
N ALA A 6 3.93 -14.60 12.95
CA ALA A 6 5.04 -13.96 13.64
C ALA A 6 6.28 -13.82 12.73
N GLU A 7 6.50 -14.78 11.84
CA GLU A 7 7.56 -14.75 10.84
C GLU A 7 7.36 -13.61 9.83
N THR A 8 6.16 -13.47 9.25
CA THR A 8 5.86 -12.38 8.32
C THR A 8 6.05 -11.01 8.98
N ILE A 9 5.55 -10.86 10.22
CA ILE A 9 5.74 -9.63 11.01
C ILE A 9 7.23 -9.33 11.21
N ALA A 10 8.03 -10.35 11.58
CA ALA A 10 9.46 -10.18 11.82
C ALA A 10 10.20 -9.75 10.54
N ILE A 11 9.90 -10.37 9.40
CA ILE A 11 10.53 -10.04 8.11
C ILE A 11 10.19 -8.61 7.68
N VAL A 12 8.91 -8.22 7.75
CA VAL A 12 8.48 -6.86 7.39
C VAL A 12 9.17 -5.82 8.28
N LYS A 13 9.22 -6.05 9.60
CA LYS A 13 9.90 -5.15 10.53
C LYS A 13 11.40 -5.07 10.28
N ALA A 14 12.06 -6.20 10.01
CA ALA A 14 13.49 -6.25 9.75
C ALA A 14 13.88 -5.52 8.45
N THR A 15 13.00 -5.51 7.46
CA THR A 15 13.24 -4.87 6.15
C THR A 15 12.68 -3.45 6.04
N ALA A 16 11.81 -3.02 6.96
CA ALA A 16 11.27 -1.65 7.00
C ALA A 16 12.35 -0.54 6.99
N PRO A 17 13.52 -0.66 7.65
CA PRO A 17 14.58 0.34 7.55
C PRO A 17 15.13 0.54 6.14
N ALA A 18 15.27 -0.53 5.36
CA ALA A 18 15.70 -0.43 3.96
C ALA A 18 14.63 0.27 3.11
N LEU A 19 13.35 -0.04 3.33
CA LEU A 19 12.25 0.70 2.71
C LEU A 19 12.22 2.16 3.15
N ARG A 20 12.61 2.50 4.39
CA ARG A 20 12.65 3.89 4.86
C ARG A 20 13.67 4.70 4.07
N GLN A 21 14.84 4.12 3.84
CA GLN A 21 15.92 4.75 3.08
C GLN A 21 15.55 4.94 1.60
N HIS A 22 14.80 3.99 1.02
CA HIS A 22 14.51 3.95 -0.41
C HIS A 22 13.03 4.22 -0.76
N GLY A 23 12.21 4.64 0.22
CA GLY A 23 10.75 4.61 0.10
C GLY A 23 10.21 5.44 -1.06
N VAL A 24 10.74 6.64 -1.28
CA VAL A 24 10.35 7.50 -2.41
C VAL A 24 10.76 6.88 -3.75
N ALA A 25 11.93 6.24 -3.83
CA ALA A 25 12.37 5.57 -5.06
C ALA A 25 11.48 4.36 -5.38
N ILE A 26 11.13 3.56 -4.36
CA ILE A 26 10.21 2.42 -4.49
C ILE A 26 8.84 2.90 -4.98
N THR A 27 8.24 3.91 -4.34
CA THR A 27 6.91 4.38 -4.74
C THR A 27 6.92 5.09 -6.09
N THR A 28 8.03 5.73 -6.47
CA THR A 28 8.20 6.29 -7.82
C THR A 28 8.23 5.18 -8.88
N ALA A 29 9.03 4.12 -8.66
CA ALA A 29 9.09 2.97 -9.56
C ALA A 29 7.74 2.23 -9.63
N MET A 30 7.05 2.11 -8.50
CA MET A 30 5.71 1.54 -8.41
C MET A 30 4.70 2.35 -9.23
N TYR A 31 4.68 3.69 -9.12
CA TYR A 31 3.77 4.52 -9.93
C TYR A 31 4.09 4.44 -11.43
N ALA A 32 5.37 4.37 -11.81
CA ALA A 32 5.75 4.19 -13.21
C ALA A 32 5.20 2.88 -13.80
N ARG A 33 5.12 1.82 -12.99
CA ARG A 33 4.51 0.53 -13.34
C ARG A 33 2.98 0.63 -13.34
N LEU A 34 2.39 1.19 -12.29
CA LEU A 34 0.94 1.29 -12.11
C LEU A 34 0.27 2.10 -13.24
N PHE A 35 0.90 3.20 -13.66
CA PHE A 35 0.36 4.10 -14.67
C PHE A 35 0.57 3.66 -16.12
N GLN A 36 1.08 2.45 -16.34
CA GLN A 36 0.92 1.79 -17.64
C GLN A 36 -0.56 1.48 -17.91
N ASP A 37 -1.38 1.34 -16.87
CA ASP A 37 -2.83 1.33 -16.99
C ASP A 37 -3.37 2.76 -16.94
N ALA A 38 -3.83 3.26 -18.08
CA ALA A 38 -4.36 4.62 -18.21
C ALA A 38 -5.63 4.83 -17.35
N SER A 39 -6.48 3.79 -17.22
CA SER A 39 -7.72 3.90 -16.44
C SER A 39 -7.43 4.13 -14.96
N ILE A 40 -6.39 3.47 -14.44
CA ILE A 40 -5.93 3.66 -13.07
C ILE A 40 -5.26 5.03 -12.93
N LYS A 41 -4.41 5.42 -13.90
CA LYS A 41 -3.72 6.72 -13.88
C LYS A 41 -4.71 7.89 -13.75
N ASP A 42 -5.85 7.83 -14.43
CA ASP A 42 -6.86 8.88 -14.44
C ASP A 42 -7.57 9.06 -13.08
N MET A 43 -7.46 8.06 -12.18
CA MET A 43 -7.97 8.17 -10.81
C MET A 43 -7.08 9.02 -9.88
N PHE A 44 -5.83 9.32 -10.28
CA PHE A 44 -4.86 10.03 -9.44
C PHE A 44 -4.77 11.52 -9.78
N ASP A 45 -4.51 12.31 -8.74
CA ASP A 45 -4.19 13.73 -8.86
C ASP A 45 -2.84 13.92 -9.58
N GLN A 46 -2.90 14.37 -10.83
CA GLN A 46 -1.74 14.57 -11.69
C GLN A 46 -0.80 15.67 -11.16
N ALA A 47 -1.30 16.66 -10.42
CA ALA A 47 -0.46 17.71 -9.84
C ALA A 47 0.34 17.19 -8.64
N ALA A 48 -0.29 16.38 -7.78
CA ALA A 48 0.39 15.68 -6.70
C ALA A 48 1.41 14.66 -7.23
N GLN A 49 1.14 14.05 -8.39
CA GLN A 49 2.09 13.18 -9.06
C GLN A 49 3.28 13.95 -9.64
N ALA A 50 3.04 15.02 -10.40
CA ALA A 50 4.09 15.81 -11.04
C ALA A 50 5.04 16.47 -10.02
N SER A 51 4.52 16.84 -8.84
CA SER A 51 5.31 17.39 -7.74
C SER A 51 6.09 16.34 -6.93
N GLY A 52 5.85 15.05 -7.16
CA GLY A 52 6.43 13.95 -6.39
C GLY A 52 5.87 13.81 -4.97
N GLU A 53 4.80 14.54 -4.65
CA GLU A 53 4.14 14.50 -3.35
C GLU A 53 3.38 13.18 -3.15
N GLN A 54 2.76 12.65 -4.21
CA GLN A 54 2.04 11.39 -4.17
C GLN A 54 2.95 10.19 -3.81
N PRO A 55 4.12 9.98 -4.44
CA PRO A 55 5.12 8.99 -4.01
C PRO A 55 5.54 9.13 -2.54
N LYS A 56 5.72 10.36 -2.04
CA LYS A 56 6.12 10.61 -0.63
C LYS A 56 5.03 10.19 0.35
N ARG A 57 3.77 10.54 0.06
CA ARG A 57 2.61 10.17 0.89
C ARG A 57 2.46 8.66 1.00
N LEU A 58 2.54 7.96 -0.14
CA LEU A 58 2.43 6.50 -0.14
C LEU A 58 3.61 5.86 0.60
N ALA A 59 4.83 6.36 0.43
CA ALA A 59 6.01 5.86 1.14
C ALA A 59 5.84 6.00 2.66
N ALA A 60 5.38 7.17 3.13
CA ALA A 60 5.10 7.40 4.54
C ALA A 60 4.02 6.45 5.09
N ALA A 61 2.96 6.19 4.33
CA ALA A 61 1.89 5.27 4.72
C ALA A 61 2.40 3.82 4.85
N ILE A 62 3.15 3.32 3.86
CA ILE A 62 3.74 1.97 3.88
C ILE A 62 4.69 1.80 5.07
N LEU A 63 5.51 2.82 5.35
CA LEU A 63 6.45 2.79 6.48
C LEU A 63 5.73 2.82 7.83
N GLY A 64 4.76 3.70 8.00
CA GLY A 64 3.95 3.77 9.21
C GLY A 64 3.22 2.46 9.48
N TYR A 65 2.70 1.82 8.43
CA TYR A 65 2.11 0.48 8.53
C TYR A 65 3.14 -0.58 8.95
N ALA A 66 4.28 -0.66 8.27
CA ALA A 66 5.31 -1.66 8.54
C ALA A 66 5.88 -1.56 9.97
N GLU A 67 6.08 -0.35 10.48
CA GLU A 67 6.54 -0.10 11.85
C GLU A 67 5.51 -0.53 12.91
N ASN A 68 4.22 -0.52 12.56
CA ASN A 68 3.10 -0.80 13.46
C ASN A 68 2.30 -2.06 13.07
N ILE A 69 2.89 -2.96 12.28
CA ILE A 69 2.19 -4.12 11.71
C ILE A 69 1.68 -5.12 12.78
N ASP A 70 2.22 -5.06 14.00
CA ASP A 70 1.78 -5.83 15.18
C ASP A 70 0.91 -5.03 16.16
N LYS A 71 0.62 -3.76 15.85
CA LYS A 71 -0.14 -2.80 16.67
C LYS A 71 -1.23 -2.14 15.83
N LEU A 72 -1.96 -2.93 15.07
CA LEU A 72 -2.90 -2.46 14.05
C LEU A 72 -4.04 -1.62 14.63
N GLN A 73 -4.40 -1.81 15.91
CA GLN A 73 -5.37 -0.95 16.58
C GLN A 73 -4.93 0.52 16.61
N ALA A 74 -3.62 0.79 16.57
CA ALA A 74 -3.07 2.15 16.50
C ALA A 74 -3.28 2.81 15.13
N LEU A 75 -3.64 2.05 14.09
CA LEU A 75 -3.82 2.57 12.74
C LEU A 75 -5.23 3.10 12.47
N GLY A 76 -6.18 2.97 13.42
CA GLY A 76 -7.60 3.28 13.22
C GLY A 76 -7.86 4.60 12.49
N GLY A 77 -7.35 5.72 13.02
CA GLY A 77 -7.55 7.03 12.40
C GLY A 77 -6.82 7.21 11.05
N ALA A 78 -5.73 6.48 10.80
CA ALA A 78 -5.06 6.50 9.50
C ALA A 78 -5.86 5.72 8.45
N VAL A 79 -6.34 4.53 8.83
CA VAL A 79 -7.21 3.68 8.01
C VAL A 79 -8.49 4.42 7.63
N GLU A 80 -9.15 5.08 8.57
CA GLU A 80 -10.36 5.87 8.30
C GLU A 80 -10.12 6.97 7.26
N ARG A 81 -9.02 7.72 7.37
CA ARG A 81 -8.66 8.74 6.36
C ARG A 81 -8.38 8.13 4.99
N MET A 82 -7.75 6.95 4.93
CA MET A 82 -7.50 6.24 3.67
C MET A 82 -8.83 5.81 3.03
N VAL A 83 -9.73 5.21 3.82
CA VAL A 83 -11.06 4.77 3.36
C VAL A 83 -11.85 5.93 2.77
N GLN A 84 -11.93 7.07 3.48
CA GLN A 84 -12.63 8.26 2.98
C GLN A 84 -12.06 8.72 1.63
N ARG A 85 -10.72 8.81 1.53
CA ARG A 85 -10.07 9.21 0.29
C ARG A 85 -10.29 8.20 -0.86
N HIS A 86 -10.27 6.91 -0.55
CA HIS A 86 -10.52 5.84 -1.51
C HIS A 86 -11.95 5.90 -2.04
N VAL A 87 -12.94 6.10 -1.16
CA VAL A 87 -14.34 6.29 -1.57
C VAL A 87 -14.50 7.52 -2.46
N GLU A 88 -13.94 8.67 -2.06
CA GLU A 88 -13.95 9.92 -2.85
C GLU A 88 -13.37 9.76 -4.26
N THR A 89 -12.38 8.88 -4.41
CA THR A 89 -11.66 8.66 -5.68
C THR A 89 -12.17 7.43 -6.44
N GLY A 90 -13.23 6.78 -5.96
CA GLY A 90 -13.85 5.65 -6.66
C GLY A 90 -13.02 4.35 -6.62
N VAL A 91 -12.17 4.15 -5.60
CA VAL A 91 -11.39 2.91 -5.46
C VAL A 91 -12.31 1.71 -5.26
N LYS A 92 -12.04 0.62 -5.99
CA LYS A 92 -12.80 -0.63 -5.95
C LYS A 92 -11.88 -1.81 -5.66
N PRO A 93 -12.44 -2.96 -5.22
CA PRO A 93 -11.65 -4.16 -4.95
C PRO A 93 -10.75 -4.59 -6.12
N GLU A 94 -11.18 -4.42 -7.38
CA GLU A 94 -10.38 -4.75 -8.56
C GLU A 94 -9.09 -3.91 -8.73
N HIS A 95 -8.96 -2.76 -8.05
CA HIS A 95 -7.76 -1.93 -8.14
C HIS A 95 -6.61 -2.44 -7.25
N TYR A 96 -6.92 -3.18 -6.18
CA TYR A 96 -5.90 -3.65 -5.23
C TYR A 96 -4.87 -4.61 -5.87
N PRO A 97 -5.27 -5.62 -6.68
CA PRO A 97 -4.30 -6.45 -7.40
C PRO A 97 -3.31 -5.64 -8.24
N LYS A 98 -3.77 -4.56 -8.90
CA LYS A 98 -2.94 -3.71 -9.76
C LYS A 98 -1.84 -2.98 -8.97
N VAL A 99 -2.19 -2.53 -7.76
CA VAL A 99 -1.25 -1.90 -6.83
C VAL A 99 -0.21 -2.92 -6.34
N ALA A 100 -0.61 -4.15 -6.02
CA ALA A 100 0.32 -5.21 -5.62
C ALA A 100 1.29 -5.60 -6.75
N GLU A 101 0.77 -5.79 -7.97
CA GLU A 101 1.53 -6.11 -9.18
C GLU A 101 2.55 -5.01 -9.54
N ALA A 102 2.27 -3.75 -9.18
CA ALA A 102 3.20 -2.65 -9.35
C ALA A 102 4.21 -2.54 -8.20
N LEU A 103 3.78 -2.73 -6.95
CA LEU A 103 4.56 -2.49 -5.75
C LEU A 103 5.64 -3.54 -5.50
N LEU A 104 5.29 -4.83 -5.52
CA LEU A 104 6.24 -5.89 -5.15
C LEU A 104 7.45 -5.95 -6.08
N PRO A 105 7.30 -5.85 -7.42
CA PRO A 105 8.46 -5.75 -8.32
C PRO A 105 9.25 -4.45 -8.10
N ALA A 106 8.60 -3.32 -7.83
CA ALA A 106 9.29 -2.06 -7.55
C ALA A 106 10.17 -2.13 -6.28
N ILE A 107 9.73 -2.87 -5.26
CA ILE A 107 10.56 -3.15 -4.08
C ILE A 107 11.83 -3.90 -4.50
N ARG A 108 11.70 -4.94 -5.34
CA ARG A 108 12.87 -5.71 -5.81
C ARG A 108 13.80 -4.90 -6.69
N ASP A 109 13.27 -4.12 -7.64
CA ASP A 109 14.10 -3.29 -8.52
C ASP A 109 14.99 -2.32 -7.73
N VAL A 110 14.45 -1.75 -6.65
CA VAL A 110 15.12 -0.69 -5.90
C VAL A 110 16.04 -1.24 -4.81
N LEU A 111 15.64 -2.31 -4.12
CA LEU A 111 16.43 -2.89 -3.03
C LEU A 111 17.40 -3.98 -3.49
N GLY A 112 17.23 -4.50 -4.70
CA GLY A 112 18.00 -5.62 -5.23
C GLY A 112 17.58 -6.97 -4.65
N GLU A 113 17.93 -8.07 -5.34
CA GLU A 113 17.49 -9.43 -4.97
C GLU A 113 18.09 -9.93 -3.65
N ASP A 114 19.26 -9.40 -3.27
CA ASP A 114 19.93 -9.76 -2.01
C ASP A 114 19.14 -9.27 -0.78
N ILE A 115 18.43 -8.14 -0.90
CA ILE A 115 17.60 -7.58 0.18
C ILE A 115 16.14 -8.00 -0.02
N ALA A 116 15.60 -7.83 -1.22
CA ALA A 116 14.23 -8.19 -1.58
C ALA A 116 14.15 -9.64 -2.08
N THR A 117 14.64 -10.57 -1.26
CA THR A 117 14.55 -12.02 -1.49
C THR A 117 13.10 -12.47 -1.67
N ASP A 118 12.89 -13.69 -2.18
CA ASP A 118 11.54 -14.24 -2.38
C ASP A 118 10.74 -14.27 -1.07
N ALA A 119 11.37 -14.66 0.05
CA ALA A 119 10.75 -14.65 1.37
C ALA A 119 10.36 -13.24 1.84
N VAL A 120 11.16 -12.22 1.51
CA VAL A 120 10.85 -10.82 1.80
C VAL A 120 9.65 -10.38 0.98
N LEU A 121 9.64 -10.61 -0.34
CA LEU A 121 8.50 -10.26 -1.18
C LEU A 121 7.22 -10.98 -0.78
N GLU A 122 7.30 -12.25 -0.39
CA GLU A 122 6.16 -13.02 0.11
C GLU A 122 5.61 -12.40 1.41
N ALA A 123 6.48 -12.03 2.35
CA ALA A 123 6.08 -11.37 3.59
C ALA A 123 5.42 -10.01 3.33
N TRP A 124 6.00 -9.19 2.44
CA TRP A 124 5.40 -7.92 2.03
C TRP A 124 4.08 -8.10 1.28
N GLY A 125 3.94 -9.14 0.46
CA GLY A 125 2.69 -9.48 -0.22
C GLY A 125 1.58 -9.86 0.78
N LYS A 126 1.90 -10.68 1.78
CA LYS A 126 0.98 -11.02 2.88
C LYS A 126 0.59 -9.77 3.67
N ALA A 127 1.55 -8.92 4.00
CA ALA A 127 1.32 -7.67 4.71
C ALA A 127 0.45 -6.69 3.92
N TYR A 128 0.67 -6.58 2.60
CA TYR A 128 -0.15 -5.79 1.70
C TYR A 128 -1.60 -6.26 1.72
N TRP A 129 -1.83 -7.55 1.47
CA TRP A 129 -3.19 -8.11 1.40
C TRP A 129 -3.92 -8.03 2.73
N PHE A 130 -3.21 -8.20 3.84
CA PHE A 130 -3.79 -8.01 5.16
C PHE A 130 -4.38 -6.61 5.36
N LEU A 131 -3.66 -5.56 4.93
CA LEU A 131 -4.19 -4.19 4.98
C LEU A 131 -5.27 -3.95 3.93
N ALA A 132 -5.09 -4.50 2.72
CA ALA A 132 -6.06 -4.39 1.63
C ALA A 132 -7.43 -4.94 2.04
N ASP A 133 -7.50 -6.12 2.66
CA ASP A 133 -8.75 -6.73 3.10
C ASP A 133 -9.49 -5.87 4.13
N ILE A 134 -8.75 -5.20 5.03
CA ILE A 134 -9.32 -4.26 6.01
C ILE A 134 -9.92 -3.04 5.31
N LEU A 135 -9.17 -2.47 4.36
CA LEU A 135 -9.60 -1.30 3.60
C LEU A 135 -10.81 -1.61 2.73
N ILE A 136 -10.77 -2.70 1.96
CA ILE A 136 -11.87 -3.19 1.12
C ILE A 136 -13.16 -3.36 1.94
N GLY A 137 -13.08 -4.01 3.11
CA GLY A 137 -14.25 -4.21 3.96
C GLY A 137 -14.83 -2.89 4.49
N LYS A 138 -13.97 -1.93 4.86
CA LYS A 138 -14.41 -0.61 5.35
C LYS A 138 -14.94 0.28 4.23
N GLU A 139 -14.35 0.20 3.04
CA GLU A 139 -14.80 0.91 1.84
C GLU A 139 -16.16 0.40 1.38
N ALA A 140 -16.38 -0.91 1.40
CA ALA A 140 -17.69 -1.50 1.11
C ALA A 140 -18.77 -0.92 2.02
N GLN A 141 -18.53 -0.89 3.34
CA GLN A 141 -19.47 -0.27 4.28
C GLN A 141 -19.68 1.22 3.99
N ALA A 142 -18.61 1.97 3.72
CA ALA A 142 -18.72 3.39 3.42
C ALA A 142 -19.48 3.68 2.11
N TYR A 143 -19.39 2.80 1.12
CA TYR A 143 -20.20 2.88 -0.09
C TYR A 143 -21.68 2.60 0.21
N GLU A 144 -22.00 1.56 1.00
CA GLU A 144 -23.38 1.26 1.41
C GLU A 144 -24.01 2.41 2.19
N ASP A 145 -23.27 3.00 3.13
CA ASP A 145 -23.74 4.13 3.95
C ASP A 145 -24.03 5.38 3.09
N ALA A 146 -23.22 5.62 2.05
CA ALA A 146 -23.40 6.73 1.12
C ALA A 146 -24.59 6.54 0.17
N GLU A 147 -24.90 5.31 -0.22
CA GLU A 147 -26.10 4.99 -1.03
C GLU A 147 -27.40 5.09 -0.22
N ALA A 148 -27.32 4.89 1.09
CA ALA A 148 -28.47 4.98 2.00
C ALA A 148 -28.81 6.41 2.47
N ALA A 149 -27.93 7.39 2.20
CA ALA A 149 -28.07 8.80 2.61
C ALA A 149 -28.76 9.66 1.56
#